data_AF-E2JJW5-F1
#
_entry.id   AF-E2JJW5-F1
#
_cell.length_a   1.000
_cell.length_b   1.000
_cell.length_c   1.000
_cell.angle_alpha   90.00
_cell.angle_beta   90.00
_cell.angle_gamma   90.00
#
_symmetry.space_group_name_H-M   'P 1'
#
loop_
_entity.id
_entity.type
_entity.pdbx_description
1 polymer ?
#
loop_
_entity_poly.entity_id
_entity_poly.type
_entity_poly.pdbx_seq_one_letter_code
_entity_poly.pdbx_strand_id
1 'polypeptide(L)'
;MRTKVLQDLDKVNLRLKSAKTKVSVRESNGSLQLRATLPIKPGDKDTNGTGRKQYNLSLNIPANLDGLKTAEEEAYELGKLIARKTFEWNDKYLGKEATKKDSQTIGDLLEKFAEEYFKTHKRTTKSEHTFFYYFSRTQRYTNSKDLATAENLINSIEQIDKEWARYNAARAISAFCITFNIEIDLSQ
;
A
#
# COMPACT_ATOMS: atom_id res chain seq x y z
N MET A 1 32.40 12.12 1.29
CA MET A 1 31.29 11.79 2.22
C MET A 1 30.87 10.32 2.18
N ARG A 2 30.63 9.70 1.01
CA ARG A 2 30.23 8.27 0.90
C ARG A 2 31.10 7.28 1.68
N THR A 3 32.43 7.46 1.66
CA THR A 3 33.37 6.54 2.34
C THR A 3 33.20 6.50 3.86
N LYS A 4 32.85 7.64 4.49
CA LYS A 4 32.68 7.73 5.94
C LYS A 4 31.39 7.05 6.40
N VAL A 5 30.31 7.23 5.64
CA VAL A 5 29.01 6.58 5.91
C VAL A 5 29.12 5.06 5.78
N LEU A 6 29.87 4.56 4.78
CA LEU A 6 30.10 3.11 4.64
C LEU A 6 30.94 2.53 5.79
N GLN A 7 32.00 3.22 6.23
CA GLN A 7 32.79 2.79 7.38
C GLN A 7 31.98 2.77 8.68
N ASP A 8 31.12 3.77 8.90
CA ASP A 8 30.27 3.82 10.09
C ASP A 8 29.11 2.82 10.00
N LEU A 9 28.63 2.48 8.80
CA LEU A 9 27.68 1.38 8.57
C LEU A 9 28.27 0.03 9.00
N ASP A 10 29.53 -0.24 8.68
CA ASP A 10 30.19 -1.49 9.11
C ASP A 10 30.28 -1.57 10.64
N LYS A 11 30.56 -0.45 11.32
CA LYS A 11 30.55 -0.39 12.79
C LYS A 11 29.17 -0.64 13.37
N VAL A 12 28.11 -0.07 12.77
CA VAL A 12 26.71 -0.35 13.15
C VAL A 12 26.44 -1.85 13.03
N ASN A 13 26.77 -2.46 11.90
CA ASN A 13 26.56 -3.89 11.68
C ASN A 13 27.38 -4.78 12.64
N LEU A 14 28.59 -4.37 13.04
CA LEU A 14 29.36 -5.05 14.07
C LEU A 14 28.66 -4.99 15.43
N ARG A 15 28.08 -3.85 15.82
CA ARG A 15 27.31 -3.72 17.07
C ARG A 15 26.06 -4.58 17.05
N LEU A 16 25.29 -4.54 15.97
CA LEU A 16 24.09 -5.37 15.77
C LEU A 16 24.43 -6.87 15.82
N LYS A 17 25.53 -7.28 15.15
CA LYS A 17 26.01 -8.67 15.18
C LYS A 17 26.42 -9.10 16.59
N SER A 18 27.15 -8.25 17.32
CA SER A 18 27.58 -8.50 18.70
C SER A 18 26.38 -8.65 19.64
N ALA A 19 25.34 -7.86 19.43
CA ALA A 19 24.08 -7.93 20.16
C ALA A 19 23.14 -9.07 19.69
N LYS A 20 23.54 -9.87 18.69
CA LYS A 20 22.76 -11.01 18.15
C LYS A 20 21.33 -10.62 17.73
N THR A 21 21.13 -9.41 17.20
CA THR A 21 19.81 -8.88 16.82
C THR A 21 19.15 -9.66 15.68
N LYS A 22 19.93 -10.42 14.88
CA LYS A 22 19.49 -11.08 13.64
C LYS A 22 19.01 -10.13 12.54
N VAL A 23 19.32 -8.84 12.67
CA VAL A 23 19.03 -7.78 11.71
C VAL A 23 20.33 -7.08 11.35
N SER A 24 20.51 -6.74 10.08
CA SER A 24 21.64 -5.96 9.57
C SER A 24 21.13 -4.74 8.80
N VAL A 25 21.95 -3.71 8.67
CA VAL A 25 21.64 -2.51 7.87
C VAL A 25 22.44 -2.57 6.57
N ARG A 26 21.81 -2.20 5.46
CA ARG A 26 22.42 -2.12 4.13
C ARG A 26 22.14 -0.75 3.51
N GLU A 27 23.13 -0.17 2.86
CA GLU A 27 22.91 1.00 1.99
C GLU A 27 22.50 0.55 0.59
N SER A 28 21.50 1.24 0.03
CA SER A 28 20.98 1.03 -1.31
C SER A 28 20.43 2.35 -1.86
N ASN A 29 20.99 2.81 -2.99
CA ASN A 29 20.54 4.00 -3.70
C ASN A 29 20.39 5.26 -2.83
N GLY A 30 21.30 5.48 -1.88
CA GLY A 30 21.25 6.63 -0.97
C GLY A 30 20.27 6.49 0.20
N SER A 31 19.71 5.31 0.40
CA SER A 31 18.86 4.98 1.56
C SER A 31 19.39 3.77 2.34
N LEU A 32 19.04 3.69 3.61
CA LEU A 32 19.38 2.58 4.49
C LEU A 32 18.19 1.63 4.62
N GLN A 33 18.46 0.34 4.50
CA GLN A 33 17.49 -0.74 4.53
C GLN A 33 17.85 -1.74 5.62
N LEU A 34 16.83 -2.28 6.30
CA LEU A 34 17.01 -3.37 7.25
C LEU A 34 16.94 -4.72 6.54
N ARG A 35 17.94 -5.56 6.71
CA ARG A 35 17.98 -6.91 6.17
C ARG A 35 17.80 -7.94 7.28
N ALA A 36 16.73 -8.72 7.18
CA ALA A 36 16.36 -9.75 8.17
C ALA A 36 15.62 -10.91 7.52
N THR A 37 15.62 -12.07 8.19
CA THR A 37 14.79 -13.23 7.80
C THR A 37 13.48 -13.20 8.56
N LEU A 38 12.36 -13.03 7.85
CA LEU A 38 11.03 -12.79 8.41
C LEU A 38 10.04 -13.85 7.90
N PRO A 39 8.86 -14.00 8.52
CA PRO A 39 7.76 -14.77 7.95
C PRO A 39 7.47 -14.33 6.51
N ILE A 40 6.93 -15.22 5.67
CA ILE A 40 6.56 -14.86 4.29
C ILE A 40 5.64 -13.64 4.29
N LYS A 41 6.00 -12.67 3.45
CA LYS A 41 5.23 -11.44 3.27
C LYS A 41 3.85 -11.80 2.68
N PRO A 42 2.76 -11.16 3.13
CA PRO A 42 1.45 -11.35 2.51
C PRO A 42 1.52 -11.13 0.99
N GLY A 43 1.04 -12.10 0.22
CA GLY A 43 1.07 -12.07 -1.26
C GLY A 43 2.38 -12.56 -1.91
N ASP A 44 3.43 -12.82 -1.13
CA ASP A 44 4.66 -13.45 -1.65
C ASP A 44 4.54 -14.98 -1.61
N LYS A 45 5.24 -15.66 -2.52
CA LYS A 45 5.21 -17.13 -2.61
C LYS A 45 6.31 -17.74 -1.76
N ASP A 46 5.96 -18.77 -0.99
CA ASP A 46 6.96 -19.60 -0.32
C ASP A 46 7.59 -20.59 -1.30
N THR A 47 8.66 -20.18 -1.97
CA THR A 47 9.35 -21.03 -2.94
C THR A 47 10.12 -22.18 -2.29
N ASN A 48 10.47 -22.06 -1.00
CA ASN A 48 11.37 -22.99 -0.33
C ASN A 48 10.66 -23.85 0.73
N GLY A 49 9.37 -23.63 0.98
CA GLY A 49 8.56 -24.37 1.96
C GLY A 49 8.94 -24.14 3.42
N THR A 50 9.68 -23.06 3.72
CA THR A 50 10.22 -22.81 5.07
C THR A 50 9.37 -21.85 5.89
N GLY A 51 8.32 -21.25 5.30
CA GLY A 51 7.51 -20.21 5.91
C GLY A 51 8.27 -18.92 6.21
N ARG A 52 9.53 -18.78 5.76
CA ARG A 52 10.37 -17.60 6.01
C ARG A 52 11.22 -17.27 4.79
N LYS A 53 11.53 -15.98 4.63
CA LYS A 53 12.38 -15.46 3.54
C LYS A 53 13.18 -14.27 4.06
N GLN A 54 14.33 -14.02 3.43
CA GLN A 54 15.13 -12.85 3.72
C GLN A 54 14.62 -11.66 2.92
N TYR A 55 14.38 -10.54 3.61
CA TYR A 55 13.90 -9.30 3.00
C TYR A 55 14.86 -8.15 3.29
N ASN A 56 14.87 -7.18 2.38
CA ASN A 56 15.43 -5.84 2.62
C ASN A 56 14.24 -4.89 2.79
N LEU A 57 14.04 -4.37 4.00
CA LEU A 57 12.97 -3.46 4.35
C LEU A 57 13.45 -2.02 4.20
N SER A 58 12.79 -1.27 3.33
CA SER A 58 13.07 0.15 3.13
C SER A 58 12.17 0.99 4.02
N LEU A 59 12.75 1.70 4.98
CA LEU A 59 12.04 2.58 5.92
C LEU A 59 12.18 4.07 5.55
N ASN A 60 12.59 4.38 4.31
CA ASN A 60 12.88 5.73 3.83
C ASN A 60 13.94 6.48 4.67
N ILE A 61 14.85 5.74 5.32
CA ILE A 61 15.93 6.32 6.10
C ILE A 61 17.05 6.77 5.15
N PRO A 62 17.49 8.04 5.17
CA PRO A 62 18.56 8.52 4.29
C PRO A 62 19.92 7.93 4.70
N ALA A 63 20.80 7.71 3.71
CA ALA A 63 22.18 7.24 3.95
C ALA A 63 23.11 8.37 4.43
N ASN A 64 22.83 8.91 5.63
CA ASN A 64 23.66 9.89 6.33
C ASN A 64 23.90 9.45 7.79
N LEU A 65 24.66 10.24 8.56
CA LEU A 65 25.07 9.85 9.92
C LEU A 65 23.89 9.74 10.90
N ASP A 66 22.89 10.61 10.79
CA ASP A 66 21.71 10.52 11.64
C ASP A 66 20.81 9.37 11.22
N GLY A 67 20.67 9.14 9.91
CA GLY A 67 20.00 7.96 9.37
C GLY A 67 20.64 6.65 9.81
N LEU A 68 21.97 6.60 9.99
CA LEU A 68 22.63 5.41 10.55
C LEU A 68 22.21 5.13 12.00
N LYS A 69 22.06 6.18 12.83
CA LYS A 69 21.56 6.01 14.21
C LYS A 69 20.12 5.52 14.20
N THR A 70 19.26 6.14 13.39
CA THR A 70 17.87 5.71 13.23
C THR A 70 17.77 4.27 12.73
N ALA A 71 18.57 3.89 11.73
CA ALA A 71 18.58 2.53 11.21
C ALA A 71 19.07 1.51 12.25
N GLU A 72 20.01 1.88 13.12
CA GLU A 72 20.47 1.04 14.23
C GLU A 72 19.36 0.82 15.26
N GLU A 73 18.67 1.89 15.69
CA GLU A 73 17.53 1.81 16.62
C GLU A 73 16.40 0.92 16.06
N GLU A 74 16.04 1.14 14.80
CA GLU A 74 15.03 0.34 14.09
C GLU A 74 15.44 -1.13 13.94
N ALA A 75 16.73 -1.41 13.72
CA ALA A 75 17.24 -2.77 13.69
C ALA A 75 17.12 -3.47 15.05
N TYR A 76 17.33 -2.75 16.17
CA TYR A 76 17.12 -3.28 17.51
C TYR A 76 15.63 -3.55 17.81
N GLU A 77 14.73 -2.65 17.39
CA GLU A 77 13.28 -2.83 17.53
C GLU A 77 12.82 -4.08 16.78
N LEU A 78 13.18 -4.19 15.49
CA LEU A 78 12.85 -5.36 14.67
C LEU A 78 13.46 -6.64 15.25
N GLY A 79 14.72 -6.57 15.73
CA GLY A 79 15.38 -7.69 16.38
C GLY A 79 14.64 -8.21 17.61
N LYS A 80 14.08 -7.31 18.43
CA LYS A 80 13.23 -7.68 19.59
C LYS A 80 11.97 -8.41 19.15
N LEU A 81 11.28 -7.93 18.09
CA LEU A 81 10.08 -8.58 17.55
C LEU A 81 10.38 -10.00 17.02
N ILE A 82 11.50 -10.16 16.30
CA ILE A 82 11.95 -11.47 15.80
C ILE A 82 12.28 -12.40 16.97
N ALA A 83 13.02 -11.93 17.97
CA ALA A 83 13.41 -12.74 19.13
C ALA A 83 12.19 -13.20 19.95
N ARG A 84 11.18 -12.33 20.09
CA ARG A 84 9.93 -12.64 20.79
C ARG A 84 8.94 -13.45 19.96
N LYS A 85 9.21 -13.68 18.67
CA LYS A 85 8.28 -14.30 17.71
C LYS A 85 6.94 -13.55 17.59
N THR A 86 6.93 -12.25 17.86
CA THR A 86 5.75 -11.37 17.79
C THR A 86 5.80 -10.44 16.58
N PHE A 87 6.61 -10.77 15.58
CA PHE A 87 6.67 -9.98 14.35
C PHE A 87 5.42 -10.21 13.51
N GLU A 88 4.76 -9.12 13.14
CA GLU A 88 3.64 -9.10 12.21
C GLU A 88 3.91 -8.05 11.12
N TRP A 89 3.46 -8.36 9.90
CA TRP A 89 3.56 -7.43 8.77
C TRP A 89 2.54 -6.30 8.94
N ASN A 90 3.04 -5.07 8.98
CA ASN A 90 2.25 -3.83 9.09
C ASN A 90 2.73 -2.79 8.07
N ASP A 91 2.08 -1.63 8.03
CA ASP A 91 2.38 -0.58 7.05
C ASP A 91 3.84 -0.10 7.12
N LYS A 92 4.42 -0.04 8.32
CA LYS A 92 5.83 0.31 8.56
C LYS A 92 6.77 -0.62 7.79
N TYR A 93 6.56 -1.94 7.84
CA TYR A 93 7.45 -2.92 7.20
C TYR A 93 7.05 -3.29 5.76
N LEU A 94 5.80 -3.04 5.37
CA LEU A 94 5.31 -3.30 4.02
C LEU A 94 5.67 -2.17 3.03
N GLY A 95 5.86 -0.93 3.52
CA GLY A 95 6.21 0.22 2.70
C GLY A 95 5.20 0.49 1.58
N LYS A 96 5.67 0.92 0.40
CA LYS A 96 4.83 1.13 -0.81
C LYS A 96 4.14 -0.14 -1.35
N GLU A 97 4.35 -1.30 -0.74
CA GLU A 97 3.62 -2.52 -1.06
C GLU A 97 2.46 -2.79 -0.11
N ALA A 98 2.32 -2.02 0.98
CA ALA A 98 1.07 -1.97 1.74
C ALA A 98 -0.09 -1.53 0.82
N THR A 99 0.17 -0.55 -0.05
CA THR A 99 -0.77 -0.09 -1.08
C THR A 99 -1.05 -1.09 -2.20
N LYS A 100 -0.26 -2.15 -2.36
CA LYS A 100 -0.58 -3.25 -3.30
C LYS A 100 -1.56 -4.26 -2.72
N LYS A 101 -1.74 -4.28 -1.39
CA LYS A 101 -2.61 -5.26 -0.73
C LYS A 101 -4.09 -5.03 -1.08
N ASP A 102 -4.44 -3.79 -1.43
CA ASP A 102 -5.80 -3.37 -1.81
C ASP A 102 -5.85 -2.74 -3.21
N SER A 103 -4.85 -2.94 -4.07
CA SER A 103 -4.86 -2.40 -5.43
C SER A 103 -5.75 -3.24 -6.34
N GLN A 104 -7.04 -3.31 -6.00
CA GLN A 104 -8.07 -3.81 -6.90
C GLN A 104 -8.21 -2.83 -8.08
N THR A 105 -8.40 -3.38 -9.27
CA THR A 105 -8.74 -2.55 -10.42
C THR A 105 -10.17 -2.03 -10.27
N ILE A 106 -10.50 -0.98 -11.01
CA ILE A 106 -11.87 -0.48 -11.10
C ILE A 106 -12.80 -1.60 -11.59
N GLY A 107 -12.32 -2.47 -12.51
CA GLY A 107 -13.03 -3.66 -12.95
C GLY A 107 -13.36 -4.64 -11.83
N ASP A 108 -12.36 -5.00 -11.02
CA ASP A 108 -12.53 -5.93 -9.89
C ASP A 108 -13.55 -5.43 -8.85
N LEU A 109 -13.59 -4.10 -8.65
CA LEU A 109 -14.56 -3.47 -7.76
C LEU A 109 -15.93 -3.35 -8.40
N LEU A 110 -16.02 -3.06 -9.71
CA LEU A 110 -17.29 -3.02 -10.43
C LEU A 110 -18.03 -4.37 -10.36
N GLU A 111 -17.32 -5.49 -10.47
CA GLU A 111 -17.91 -6.83 -10.31
C GLU A 111 -18.56 -7.04 -8.95
N LYS A 112 -17.97 -6.48 -7.89
CA LYS A 112 -18.45 -6.58 -6.50
C LYS A 112 -19.43 -5.47 -6.12
N PHE A 113 -19.59 -4.45 -6.96
CA PHE A 113 -20.28 -3.20 -6.59
C PHE A 113 -21.75 -3.45 -6.22
N ALA A 114 -22.45 -4.32 -6.96
CA ALA A 114 -23.83 -4.66 -6.65
C ALA A 114 -23.96 -5.33 -5.28
N GLU A 115 -23.09 -6.28 -4.97
CA GLU A 115 -23.12 -7.00 -3.70
C GLU A 115 -22.88 -6.04 -2.53
N GLU A 116 -21.80 -5.25 -2.60
CA GLU A 116 -21.44 -4.32 -1.53
C GLU A 116 -22.48 -3.21 -1.33
N TYR A 117 -22.99 -2.61 -2.42
CA TYR A 117 -23.98 -1.54 -2.33
C TYR A 117 -25.26 -1.99 -1.63
N PHE A 118 -25.74 -3.22 -1.92
CA PHE A 118 -26.97 -3.75 -1.33
C PHE A 118 -26.79 -4.39 0.05
N LYS A 119 -25.58 -4.40 0.64
CA LYS A 119 -25.41 -4.73 2.07
C LYS A 119 -25.98 -3.63 2.97
N THR A 120 -25.88 -2.38 2.53
CA THR A 120 -26.35 -1.20 3.28
C THR A 120 -27.67 -0.65 2.75
N HIS A 121 -28.10 -1.05 1.56
CA HIS A 121 -29.34 -0.58 0.93
C HIS A 121 -30.36 -1.71 0.74
N LYS A 122 -31.62 -1.48 1.14
CA LYS A 122 -32.72 -2.40 0.86
C LYS A 122 -32.96 -2.50 -0.66
N ARG A 123 -33.08 -3.72 -1.18
CA ARG A 123 -33.48 -3.96 -2.59
C ARG A 123 -34.97 -3.64 -2.79
N THR A 124 -35.21 -2.67 -3.65
CA THR A 124 -36.51 -2.17 -4.11
C THR A 124 -36.35 -1.74 -5.55
N THR A 125 -37.43 -1.65 -6.33
CA THR A 125 -37.37 -1.14 -7.72
C THR A 125 -36.65 0.21 -7.81
N LYS A 126 -36.92 1.13 -6.87
CA LYS A 126 -36.27 2.45 -6.82
C LYS A 126 -34.76 2.35 -6.56
N SER A 127 -34.34 1.52 -5.59
CA SER A 127 -32.91 1.38 -5.25
C SER A 127 -32.15 0.61 -6.33
N GLU A 128 -32.79 -0.33 -7.03
CA GLU A 128 -32.22 -1.00 -8.21
C GLU A 128 -32.00 -0.04 -9.37
N HIS A 129 -32.98 0.81 -9.70
CA HIS A 129 -32.78 1.87 -10.70
C HIS A 129 -31.64 2.83 -10.31
N THR A 130 -31.57 3.20 -9.03
CA THR A 130 -30.52 4.09 -8.51
C THR A 130 -29.14 3.44 -8.61
N PHE A 131 -29.03 2.16 -8.22
CA PHE A 131 -27.79 1.40 -8.37
C PHE A 131 -27.38 1.26 -9.83
N PHE A 132 -28.31 0.91 -10.72
CA PHE A 132 -28.03 0.79 -12.15
C PHE A 132 -27.51 2.11 -12.75
N TYR A 133 -28.06 3.24 -12.30
CA TYR A 133 -27.54 4.55 -12.66
C TYR A 133 -26.08 4.72 -12.21
N TYR A 134 -25.74 4.42 -10.95
CA TYR A 134 -24.35 4.53 -10.47
C TYR A 134 -23.42 3.59 -11.22
N PHE A 135 -23.76 2.31 -11.31
CA PHE A 135 -22.97 1.28 -11.99
C PHE A 135 -22.68 1.66 -13.45
N SER A 136 -23.71 1.96 -14.24
CA SER A 136 -23.56 2.23 -15.68
C SER A 136 -22.76 3.50 -15.96
N ARG A 137 -22.84 4.50 -15.10
CA ARG A 137 -22.10 5.76 -15.25
C ARG A 137 -20.63 5.59 -14.84
N THR A 138 -20.35 4.92 -13.72
CA THR A 138 -18.97 4.59 -13.33
C THR A 138 -18.31 3.76 -14.42
N GLN A 139 -18.93 2.63 -14.82
CA GLN A 139 -18.38 1.75 -15.86
C GLN A 139 -18.12 2.48 -17.20
N ARG A 140 -19.00 3.40 -17.59
CA ARG A 140 -18.86 4.13 -18.86
C ARG A 140 -17.67 5.09 -18.88
N TYR A 141 -17.41 5.76 -17.77
CA TYR A 141 -16.45 6.86 -17.72
C TYR A 141 -15.09 6.47 -17.13
N THR A 142 -14.98 5.29 -16.53
CA THR A 142 -13.72 4.75 -16.02
C THR A 142 -13.16 3.65 -16.90
N ASN A 143 -11.85 3.42 -16.86
CA ASN A 143 -11.22 2.26 -17.48
C ASN A 143 -11.09 1.12 -16.47
N SER A 144 -11.65 -0.06 -16.80
CA SER A 144 -11.69 -1.21 -15.90
C SER A 144 -10.32 -1.78 -15.54
N LYS A 145 -9.28 -1.50 -16.34
CA LYS A 145 -7.90 -1.96 -16.07
C LYS A 145 -7.13 -1.06 -15.14
N ASP A 146 -7.60 0.16 -14.91
CA ASP A 146 -6.92 1.11 -14.05
C ASP A 146 -7.13 0.73 -12.59
N LEU A 147 -6.15 1.08 -11.75
CA LEU A 147 -6.28 0.88 -10.30
C LEU A 147 -7.40 1.77 -9.75
N ALA A 148 -8.17 1.26 -8.79
CA ALA A 148 -9.23 2.00 -8.13
C ALA A 148 -8.68 3.02 -7.10
N THR A 149 -7.88 3.98 -7.59
CA THR A 149 -7.33 5.07 -6.79
C THR A 149 -8.10 6.36 -7.04
N ALA A 150 -8.08 7.27 -6.06
CA ALA A 150 -8.67 8.60 -6.21
C ALA A 150 -8.13 9.34 -7.44
N GLU A 151 -6.83 9.27 -7.68
CA GLU A 151 -6.17 9.88 -8.84
C GLU A 151 -6.75 9.40 -10.18
N ASN A 152 -6.87 8.09 -10.39
CA ASN A 152 -7.41 7.55 -11.64
C ASN A 152 -8.89 7.90 -11.84
N LEU A 153 -9.65 7.95 -10.75
CA LEU A 153 -11.08 8.29 -10.77
C LEU A 153 -11.30 9.79 -11.04
N ILE A 154 -10.48 10.67 -10.47
CA ILE A 154 -10.48 12.12 -10.76
C ILE A 154 -10.09 12.36 -12.22
N ASN A 155 -9.00 11.76 -12.68
CA ASN A 155 -8.56 11.87 -14.08
C ASN A 155 -9.66 11.43 -15.06
N SER A 156 -10.40 10.37 -14.74
CA SER A 156 -11.53 9.89 -15.54
C SER A 156 -12.66 10.92 -15.64
N ILE A 157 -12.91 11.69 -14.57
CA ILE A 157 -13.94 12.74 -14.54
C ILE A 157 -13.47 13.98 -15.33
N GLU A 158 -12.21 14.39 -15.15
CA GLU A 158 -11.66 15.59 -15.79
C GLU A 158 -11.61 15.50 -17.32
N GLN A 159 -11.42 14.29 -17.87
CA GLN A 159 -11.43 14.04 -19.30
C GLN A 159 -12.81 14.16 -19.96
N ILE A 160 -13.89 14.35 -19.19
CA ILE A 160 -15.24 14.49 -19.73
C ILE A 160 -15.47 15.94 -20.17
N ASP A 161 -15.63 16.16 -21.47
CA ASP A 161 -15.83 17.50 -22.04
C ASP A 161 -17.15 18.17 -21.60
N LYS A 162 -18.23 17.38 -21.52
CA LYS A 162 -19.57 17.91 -21.27
C LYS A 162 -19.80 18.08 -19.77
N GLU A 163 -20.02 19.31 -19.32
CA GLU A 163 -20.23 19.66 -17.90
C GLU A 163 -21.33 18.84 -17.22
N TRP A 164 -22.50 18.71 -17.86
CA TRP A 164 -23.60 17.91 -17.32
C TRP A 164 -23.25 16.41 -17.21
N ALA A 165 -22.40 15.90 -18.11
CA ALA A 165 -21.95 14.51 -18.08
C ALA A 165 -20.91 14.31 -16.98
N ARG A 166 -20.02 15.30 -16.81
CA ARG A 166 -19.02 15.35 -15.74
C ARG A 166 -19.68 15.34 -14.36
N TYR A 167 -20.68 16.20 -14.14
CA TYR A 167 -21.46 16.23 -12.90
C TYR A 167 -22.11 14.87 -12.58
N ASN A 168 -22.73 14.26 -13.58
CA ASN A 168 -23.36 12.95 -13.43
C ASN A 168 -22.37 11.82 -13.17
N ALA A 169 -21.20 11.86 -13.81
CA ALA A 169 -20.11 10.92 -13.58
C ALA A 169 -19.53 11.07 -12.18
N ALA A 170 -19.26 12.30 -11.73
CA ALA A 170 -18.78 12.59 -10.38
C ALA A 170 -19.75 12.05 -9.31
N ARG A 171 -21.06 12.25 -9.49
CA ARG A 171 -22.07 11.70 -8.58
C ARG A 171 -22.05 10.17 -8.51
N ALA A 172 -21.92 9.49 -9.66
CA ALA A 172 -21.89 8.04 -9.72
C ALA A 172 -20.58 7.45 -9.13
N ILE A 173 -19.44 8.07 -9.49
CA ILE A 173 -18.12 7.69 -8.99
C ILE A 173 -18.03 7.95 -7.49
N SER A 174 -18.63 9.02 -6.97
CA SER A 174 -18.73 9.27 -5.53
C SER A 174 -19.45 8.12 -4.79
N ALA A 175 -20.59 7.65 -5.30
CA ALA A 175 -21.31 6.52 -4.71
C ALA A 175 -20.48 5.21 -4.75
N PHE A 176 -19.71 5.01 -5.82
CA PHE A 176 -18.76 3.90 -5.94
C PHE A 176 -17.63 4.01 -4.91
N CYS A 177 -16.99 5.18 -4.78
CA CYS A 177 -15.93 5.43 -3.79
C CYS A 177 -16.43 5.21 -2.36
N ILE A 178 -17.62 5.71 -2.02
CA ILE A 178 -18.23 5.51 -0.69
C ILE A 178 -18.43 4.02 -0.40
N THR A 179 -18.88 3.25 -1.40
CA THR A 179 -19.15 1.81 -1.24
C THR A 179 -17.86 1.01 -0.95
N PHE A 180 -16.74 1.44 -1.51
CA PHE A 180 -15.44 0.77 -1.33
C PHE A 180 -14.47 1.51 -0.39
N ASN A 181 -14.97 2.52 0.33
CA ASN A 181 -14.19 3.33 1.27
C ASN A 181 -12.91 3.94 0.63
N ILE A 182 -13.03 4.40 -0.62
CA ILE A 182 -11.97 5.13 -1.33
C ILE A 182 -12.11 6.61 -0.97
N GLU A 183 -11.13 7.15 -0.24
CA GLU A 183 -11.08 8.59 0.06
C GLU A 183 -10.87 9.39 -1.22
N ILE A 184 -11.85 10.23 -1.57
CA ILE A 184 -11.81 11.07 -2.75
C ILE A 184 -12.39 12.44 -2.41
N ASP A 185 -11.69 13.50 -2.82
CA ASP A 185 -12.20 14.86 -2.75
C ASP A 185 -12.68 15.28 -4.14
N LEU A 186 -14.00 15.40 -4.28
CA LEU A 186 -14.66 15.84 -5.52
C LEU A 186 -15.23 17.26 -5.36
N SER A 187 -14.79 18.03 -4.36
CA SER A 187 -15.20 19.42 -4.18
C SER A 187 -14.53 20.34 -5.20
N GLN A 188 -14.99 20.25 -6.45
CA GLN A 188 -14.73 21.25 -7.50
C GLN A 188 -16.02 21.62 -8.23
#